data_AF-A0A7Y3L7Y7-F1
#
_entry.id   AF-A0A7Y3L7Y7-F1
#
_cell.length_a   1.000
_cell.length_b   1.000
_cell.length_c   1.000
_cell.angle_alpha   90.00
_cell.angle_beta   90.00
_cell.angle_gamma   90.00
#
_symmetry.space_group_name_H-M   'P 1'
#
loop_
_entity.id
_entity.type
_entity.pdbx_description
1 polymer ?
#
loop_
_entity_poly.entity_id
_entity_poly.type
_entity_poly.pdbx_seq_one_letter_code
_entity_poly.pdbx_strand_id
1 'polypeptide(L)'
;MSDVRCPMSDGRIIPLTEPVRLGLAAWLDYRAERWPETKDPYMLVFQQTGPRLTPPGRNLPWRKAGVTAQALRTDCILYEIQQTGGDVRRVCDLLGVNIETAMHYARTVAEPPAPSKALDVVEAVSSSPR
;
A
#
# COMPACT_ATOMS: atom_id res chain seq x y z
N MET A 1 12.93 -22.95 11.85
CA MET A 1 12.78 -21.65 11.16
C MET A 1 11.77 -21.87 10.05
N SER A 2 10.48 -21.79 10.40
CA SER A 2 9.39 -22.24 9.53
C SER A 2 8.95 -21.07 8.65
N ASP A 3 9.08 -21.25 7.34
CA ASP A 3 8.67 -20.31 6.30
C ASP A 3 7.15 -20.09 6.39
N VAL A 4 6.72 -18.96 6.96
CA VAL A 4 5.30 -18.61 7.09
C VAL A 4 4.80 -18.19 5.72
N ARG A 5 4.41 -19.17 4.92
CA ARG A 5 3.68 -18.97 3.67
C ARG A 5 2.22 -18.72 4.04
N CYS A 6 1.70 -17.54 3.71
CA CYS A 6 0.28 -17.24 3.85
C CYS A 6 -0.45 -17.66 2.56
N PRO A 7 -1.16 -18.81 2.54
CA PRO A 7 -1.99 -19.15 1.41
C PRO A 7 -3.17 -18.17 1.35
N MET A 8 -3.32 -17.49 0.23
CA MET A 8 -4.52 -16.72 -0.07
C MET A 8 -5.67 -17.68 -0.43
N SER A 9 -6.91 -17.18 -0.35
CA SER A 9 -8.11 -17.96 -0.68
C SER A 9 -8.17 -18.44 -2.14
N ASP A 10 -7.31 -17.91 -3.00
CA ASP A 10 -7.11 -18.31 -4.39
C ASP A 10 -5.88 -19.22 -4.60
N GLY A 11 -5.27 -19.71 -3.52
CA GLY A 11 -4.13 -20.63 -3.56
C GLY A 11 -2.78 -19.96 -3.83
N ARG A 12 -2.73 -18.63 -4.00
CA ARG A 12 -1.46 -17.91 -4.16
C ARG A 12 -0.68 -17.87 -2.85
N ILE A 13 0.64 -17.98 -2.97
CA ILE A 13 1.57 -17.87 -1.84
C ILE A 13 2.35 -16.56 -2.01
N ILE A 14 2.22 -15.65 -1.04
CA ILE A 14 2.99 -14.41 -1.00
C ILE A 14 4.14 -14.58 -0.01
N PRO A 15 5.41 -14.47 -0.45
CA PRO A 15 6.54 -14.49 0.47
C PRO A 15 6.52 -13.23 1.35
N LEU A 16 6.60 -13.41 2.67
CA LEU A 16 6.71 -12.30 3.61
C LEU A 16 8.18 -12.05 3.94
N THR A 17 8.61 -10.79 3.88
CA THR A 17 9.95 -10.40 4.34
C THR A 17 10.07 -10.58 5.85
N GLU A 18 11.29 -10.71 6.35
CA GLU A 18 11.59 -10.83 7.78
C GLU A 18 10.85 -9.81 8.66
N PRO A 19 10.92 -8.48 8.40
CA PRO A 19 10.25 -7.51 9.25
C PRO A 19 8.72 -7.64 9.22
N VAL A 20 8.15 -8.01 8.06
CA VAL A 20 6.71 -8.23 7.94
C VAL A 20 6.29 -9.47 8.71
N ARG A 21 7.09 -10.54 8.66
CA ARG A 21 6.84 -11.77 9.42
C ARG A 21 6.91 -11.54 10.92
N LEU A 22 7.92 -10.81 11.40
CA LEU A 22 8.06 -10.47 12.82
C LEU A 22 6.90 -9.58 13.29
N GLY A 23 6.55 -8.55 12.51
CA GLY A 23 5.42 -7.69 12.82
C GLY A 23 4.08 -8.44 12.82
N LEU A 24 3.89 -9.36 11.87
CA LEU A 24 2.69 -10.20 11.81
C LEU A 24 2.62 -11.17 13.00
N ALA A 25 3.72 -11.80 13.38
CA ALA A 25 3.76 -12.68 14.54
C ALA A 25 3.38 -11.92 15.82
N ALA A 26 4.03 -10.77 16.07
CA ALA A 26 3.72 -9.92 17.21
C ALA A 26 2.26 -9.44 17.23
N TRP A 27 1.69 -9.14 16.05
CA TRP A 27 0.27 -8.81 15.93
C TRP A 27 -0.64 -9.99 16.29
N LEU A 28 -0.33 -11.19 15.81
CA LEU A 28 -1.12 -12.39 16.08
C LEU A 28 -1.08 -12.77 17.56
N ASP A 29 0.08 -12.63 18.21
CA ASP A 29 0.23 -12.84 19.66
C ASP A 29 -0.65 -11.85 20.44
N TYR A 30 -0.53 -10.55 20.14
CA TYR A 30 -1.37 -9.52 20.76
C TYR A 30 -2.87 -9.76 20.52
N ARG A 31 -3.26 -10.20 19.31
CA ARG A 31 -4.65 -10.52 18.98
C ARG A 31 -5.18 -11.67 19.83
N ALA A 32 -4.39 -12.73 19.99
CA ALA A 32 -4.77 -13.91 20.76
C ALA A 32 -4.96 -13.57 22.25
N GLU A 33 -4.11 -12.71 22.82
CA GLU A 33 -4.25 -12.22 24.18
C GLU A 33 -5.45 -11.29 24.36
N ARG A 34 -5.66 -10.36 23.41
CA ARG A 34 -6.68 -9.32 23.54
C ARG A 34 -8.10 -9.80 23.28
N TRP A 35 -8.27 -10.79 22.39
CA TRP A 35 -9.55 -11.37 21.99
C TRP A 35 -9.48 -12.90 21.85
N PRO A 36 -9.30 -13.65 22.94
CA PRO A 36 -9.12 -15.10 22.89
C PRO A 36 -10.32 -15.86 22.32
N GLU A 37 -11.53 -15.32 22.49
CA GLU A 37 -12.78 -15.98 22.05
C GLU A 37 -13.35 -15.41 20.74
N THR A 38 -12.61 -14.55 20.03
CA THR A 38 -13.15 -13.97 18.78
C THR A 38 -13.32 -15.04 17.71
N LYS A 39 -14.55 -15.12 17.18
CA LYS A 39 -14.89 -15.97 16.04
C LYS A 39 -14.68 -15.27 14.70
N ASP A 40 -14.17 -14.04 14.70
CA ASP A 40 -13.91 -13.26 13.50
C ASP A 40 -12.80 -13.96 12.67
N PRO A 41 -13.10 -14.42 11.43
CA PRO A 41 -12.13 -15.09 10.58
C PRO A 41 -11.13 -14.14 9.92
N TYR A 42 -11.30 -12.82 10.04
CA TYR A 42 -10.43 -11.84 9.41
C TYR A 42 -9.12 -11.65 10.20
N MET A 43 -8.02 -11.50 9.47
CA MET A 43 -6.67 -11.33 10.03
C MET A 43 -6.54 -10.04 10.86
N LEU A 44 -7.15 -8.95 10.37
CA LEU A 44 -7.16 -7.65 11.06
C LEU A 44 -8.47 -7.49 11.81
N VAL A 45 -8.37 -7.55 13.15
CA VAL A 45 -9.48 -7.35 14.07
C VAL A 45 -9.22 -6.11 14.91
N PHE A 46 -10.25 -5.31 15.14
CA PHE A 46 -10.21 -4.11 15.97
C PHE A 46 -11.26 -4.21 17.08
N GLN A 47 -11.18 -3.36 18.11
CA GLN A 47 -12.15 -3.36 19.22
C GLN A 47 -13.62 -3.33 18.77
N GLN A 48 -13.91 -2.67 17.64
CA GLN A 48 -15.26 -2.57 17.08
C GLN A 48 -15.68 -3.81 16.26
N THR A 49 -14.74 -4.53 15.65
CA THR A 49 -15.01 -5.71 14.81
C THR A 49 -14.83 -7.03 15.54
N GLY A 50 -14.01 -7.09 16.60
CA GLY A 50 -13.75 -8.32 17.36
C GLY A 50 -14.95 -9.08 17.92
N PRO A 51 -16.04 -8.40 18.37
CA PRO A 51 -17.27 -9.11 18.76
C PRO A 51 -18.20 -9.40 17.58
N ARG A 52 -17.85 -9.00 16.35
CA ARG A 52 -18.68 -9.12 15.15
C ARG A 52 -18.06 -10.13 14.17
N LEU A 53 -18.88 -10.68 13.28
CA LEU A 53 -18.44 -11.56 12.18
C LEU A 53 -18.36 -10.79 10.84
N THR A 54 -18.18 -9.48 10.90
CA THR A 54 -18.19 -8.61 9.73
C THR A 54 -16.77 -8.15 9.39
N PRO A 55 -16.44 -8.04 8.08
CA PRO A 55 -15.13 -7.58 7.65
C PRO A 55 -14.81 -6.19 8.20
N PRO A 56 -13.53 -5.92 8.54
CA PRO A 56 -13.09 -4.56 8.78
C PRO A 56 -13.33 -3.71 7.53
N GLY A 57 -13.80 -2.48 7.73
CA GLY A 57 -14.03 -1.56 6.61
C GLY A 57 -12.73 -1.25 5.87
N ARG A 58 -12.78 -1.19 4.53
CA ARG A 58 -11.60 -0.97 3.65
C ARG A 58 -10.75 0.27 3.97
N ASN A 59 -11.30 1.25 4.66
CA ASN A 59 -10.61 2.51 5.02
C ASN A 59 -9.80 2.40 6.31
N LEU A 60 -9.93 1.31 7.07
CA LEU A 60 -9.03 0.98 8.17
C LEU A 60 -7.85 0.18 7.60
N PRO A 61 -6.60 0.39 8.04
CA PRO A 61 -6.09 1.36 9.04
C PRO A 61 -5.81 2.78 8.48
N TRP A 62 -5.97 2.97 7.17
CA TRP A 62 -5.55 4.14 6.41
C TRP A 62 -6.07 5.48 6.96
N ARG A 63 -7.33 5.52 7.38
CA ARG A 63 -7.98 6.73 7.92
C ARG A 63 -7.23 7.33 9.12
N LYS A 64 -6.63 6.51 9.99
CA LYS A 64 -5.85 7.01 11.13
C LYS A 64 -4.45 7.45 10.74
N ALA A 65 -3.90 6.86 9.68
CA ALA A 65 -2.57 7.19 9.16
C ALA A 65 -2.54 8.44 8.27
N GLY A 66 -3.70 9.04 7.97
CA GLY A 66 -3.80 10.22 7.10
C GLY A 66 -3.45 9.95 5.63
N VAL A 67 -3.31 8.68 5.25
CA VAL A 67 -2.99 8.25 3.88
C VAL A 67 -4.11 7.37 3.33
N THR A 68 -4.20 7.23 2.02
CA THR A 68 -5.09 6.25 1.38
C THR A 68 -4.32 5.00 1.01
N ALA A 69 -5.00 3.84 0.95
CA ALA A 69 -4.39 2.61 0.46
C ALA A 69 -3.80 2.78 -0.96
N GLN A 70 -4.48 3.57 -1.79
CA GLN A 70 -4.04 3.85 -3.16
C GLN A 70 -2.80 4.73 -3.20
N ALA A 71 -2.69 5.72 -2.32
CA ALA A 71 -1.51 6.56 -2.21
C ALA A 71 -0.28 5.74 -1.80
N LEU A 72 -0.41 4.90 -0.76
CA LEU A 72 0.68 4.02 -0.35
C LEU A 72 1.05 3.02 -1.45
N ARG A 73 0.05 2.45 -2.14
CA ARG A 73 0.30 1.54 -3.27
C ARG A 73 1.07 2.23 -4.40
N THR A 74 0.73 3.48 -4.69
CA THR A 74 1.43 4.29 -5.71
C THR A 74 2.86 4.57 -5.29
N ASP A 75 3.07 4.97 -4.03
CA ASP A 75 4.39 5.23 -3.46
C ASP A 75 5.30 3.99 -3.52
N CYS A 76 4.79 2.81 -3.15
CA CYS A 76 5.54 1.56 -3.27
C CYS A 76 5.92 1.23 -4.73
N ILE A 77 5.05 1.50 -5.71
CA ILE A 77 5.35 1.28 -7.13
C ILE A 77 6.48 2.22 -7.58
N LEU A 78 6.37 3.50 -7.26
CA LEU A 78 7.38 4.51 -7.61
C LEU A 78 8.73 4.21 -6.94
N TYR A 79 8.72 3.82 -5.66
CA TYR A 79 9.91 3.42 -4.93
C TYR A 79 10.61 2.23 -5.59
N GLU A 80 9.89 1.15 -5.90
CA GLU A 80 10.50 -0.04 -6.52
C GLU A 80 11.06 0.30 -7.92
N ILE A 81 10.35 1.11 -8.72
CA ILE A 81 10.84 1.56 -10.03
C ILE A 81 12.16 2.32 -9.88
N GLN A 82 12.27 3.21 -8.89
CA GLN A 82 13.49 3.97 -8.62
C GLN A 82 14.64 3.06 -8.16
N GLN A 83 14.36 2.09 -7.28
CA GLN A 83 15.38 1.17 -6.78
C GLN A 83 15.89 0.18 -7.84
N THR A 84 15.05 -0.18 -8.80
CA THR A 84 15.38 -1.17 -9.84
C THR A 84 15.91 -0.53 -11.13
N GLY A 85 15.95 0.80 -11.22
CA GLY A 85 16.32 1.50 -12.45
C GLY A 85 15.30 1.33 -13.58
N GLY A 86 14.03 1.07 -13.23
CA GLY A 86 12.95 0.90 -14.20
C GLY A 86 12.75 -0.52 -14.73
N ASP A 87 13.16 -1.56 -13.99
CA ASP A 87 12.84 -2.95 -14.36
C ASP A 87 11.34 -3.26 -14.12
N VAL A 88 10.55 -2.99 -15.16
CA VAL A 88 9.09 -3.13 -15.15
C VAL A 88 8.64 -4.57 -14.86
N ARG A 89 9.40 -5.60 -15.30
CA ARG A 89 9.02 -7.00 -15.08
C ARG A 89 9.09 -7.36 -13.60
N ARG A 90 10.17 -6.94 -12.93
CA ARG A 90 10.34 -7.13 -11.49
C ARG A 90 9.24 -6.45 -10.68
N VAL A 91 8.84 -5.24 -11.07
CA VAL A 91 7.74 -4.49 -10.42
C VAL A 91 6.41 -5.25 -10.56
N CYS A 92 6.12 -5.80 -11.74
CA CYS A 92 4.94 -6.63 -11.97
C CYS A 92 4.93 -7.87 -11.07
N ASP A 93 6.05 -8.58 -10.98
CA ASP A 93 6.16 -9.80 -10.18
C ASP A 93 6.04 -9.52 -8.67
N LEU A 94 6.62 -8.42 -8.20
CA LEU A 94 6.63 -8.06 -6.77
C LEU A 94 5.28 -7.49 -6.31
N LEU A 95 4.68 -6.59 -7.10
CA LEU A 95 3.52 -5.80 -6.68
C LEU A 95 2.20 -6.28 -7.30
N GLY A 96 2.25 -7.25 -8.21
CA GLY A 96 1.08 -7.81 -8.90
C GLY A 96 0.36 -6.78 -9.76
N VAL A 97 1.09 -5.83 -10.34
CA VAL A 97 0.56 -4.83 -11.27
C VAL A 97 0.70 -5.31 -12.72
N ASN A 98 -0.22 -4.91 -13.60
CA ASN A 98 -0.08 -5.21 -15.02
C ASN A 98 1.08 -4.41 -15.66
N ILE A 99 1.59 -4.90 -16.79
CA ILE A 99 2.73 -4.29 -17.48
C ILE A 99 2.46 -2.85 -17.94
N GLU A 100 1.23 -2.54 -18.36
CA GLU A 100 0.84 -1.21 -18.81
C GLU A 100 0.91 -0.18 -17.67
N THR A 101 0.43 -0.55 -16.49
CA THR A 101 0.47 0.26 -15.26
C THR A 101 1.91 0.49 -14.83
N ALA A 102 2.72 -0.57 -14.83
CA ALA A 102 4.12 -0.46 -14.44
C ALA A 102 4.92 0.41 -15.43
N MET A 103 4.67 0.30 -16.75
CA MET A 103 5.26 1.18 -17.76
C MET A 103 4.81 2.64 -17.60
N HIS A 104 3.54 2.88 -17.25
CA HIS A 104 3.04 4.22 -17.00
C HIS A 104 3.83 4.90 -15.88
N TYR A 105 3.99 4.23 -14.74
CA TYR A 105 4.79 4.78 -13.63
C TYR A 105 6.28 4.88 -13.96
N ALA A 106 6.86 3.94 -14.73
CA ALA A 106 8.26 4.02 -15.13
C ALA A 106 8.54 5.27 -15.96
N ARG A 107 7.61 5.65 -16.84
CA ARG A 107 7.70 6.90 -17.62
C ARG A 107 7.69 8.14 -16.73
N THR A 108 6.82 8.16 -15.71
CA THR A 108 6.74 9.31 -14.79
C THR A 108 8.01 9.54 -13.98
N VAL A 109 8.83 8.50 -13.76
CA VAL A 109 10.12 8.62 -13.06
C VAL A 109 11.24 9.01 -14.03
N ALA A 110 11.19 8.54 -15.28
CA ALA A 110 12.20 8.85 -16.29
C ALA A 110 12.10 10.29 -16.82
N GLU A 111 10.90 10.88 -16.80
CA GLU A 111 10.68 12.27 -17.19
C GLU A 111 11.00 13.19 -16.00
N PRO A 112 11.94 14.16 -16.12
CA PRO A 112 12.11 15.17 -15.09
C PRO A 112 10.76 15.90 -14.92
N PRO A 113 10.34 16.21 -13.68
CA PRO A 113 9.04 16.84 -13.47
C PRO A 113 8.98 18.12 -14.31
N ALA A 114 8.03 18.19 -15.23
CA ALA A 114 7.74 19.42 -15.93
C ALA A 114 7.54 20.53 -14.88
N PRO A 115 8.11 21.74 -15.07
CA PRO A 115 7.92 22.82 -14.12
C PRO A 115 6.41 22.99 -13.92
N SER A 116 5.98 22.86 -12.66
CA SER A 116 4.57 22.95 -12.29
C SER A 116 4.00 24.27 -12.80
N LYS A 117 3.03 24.21 -13.72
CA LYS A 117 2.23 25.35 -14.19
C LYS A 117 1.48 26.10 -13.08
N ALA A 118 1.58 25.64 -11.84
CA ALA A 118 0.95 26.26 -10.68
C ALA A 118 1.50 27.67 -10.35
N LEU A 119 2.66 28.06 -10.90
CA LEU A 119 3.22 29.40 -10.70
C LEU A 119 2.77 30.44 -11.75
N ASP A 120 2.18 30.03 -12.88
CA ASP A 120 1.74 30.97 -13.92
C ASP A 120 0.40 31.66 -13.60
N VAL A 121 -0.40 31.09 -12.68
CA VAL A 121 -1.72 31.66 -12.31
C VAL A 121 -1.58 32.87 -11.39
N VAL A 122 -0.52 32.95 -10.59
CA VAL A 122 -0.29 34.08 -9.68
C VAL A 122 0.27 35.31 -10.41
N GLU A 123 0.96 35.14 -11.54
CA GLU A 123 1.51 36.25 -12.33
C GLU A 123 0.45 36.88 -13.25
N ALA A 124 -0.50 36.09 -13.76
CA ALA A 124 -1.60 36.59 -14.60
C ALA A 124 -2.60 37.49 -13.85
N VAL A 125 -2.68 37.38 -12.52
CA VAL A 125 -3.58 38.20 -11.69
C VAL A 125 -2.98 39.59 -11.37
N SER A 126 -1.66 39.79 -11.49
CA SER A 126 -1.03 41.08 -11.18
C SER A 126 -0.94 42.08 -12.34
N SER A 127 -1.19 41.66 -13.59
CA SER A 127 -0.96 42.49 -14.78
C SER A 127 -2.22 43.11 -15.43
N SER A 128 -3.36 43.17 -14.75
CA SER A 128 -4.52 43.91 -15.25
C SER A 128 -4.53 45.35 -14.71
N PRO A 129 -4.32 46.39 -15.54
CA PRO A 129 -4.36 47.78 -15.10
C PRO A 129 -5.81 48.26 -14.90
N ARG A 130 -6.02 49.10 -13.88
CA ARG A 130 -7.28 49.82 -13.64
C ARG A 130 -7.50 50.95 -14.64
#